data_AF-A0A1I0DR33-F1
#
_entry.id   AF-A0A1I0DR33-F1
#
_cell.length_a   1.000
_cell.length_b   1.000
_cell.length_c   1.000
_cell.angle_alpha   90.00
_cell.angle_beta   90.00
_cell.angle_gamma   90.00
#
_symmetry.space_group_name_H-M   'P 1'
#
loop_
_entity.id
_entity.type
_entity.pdbx_description
1 polymer ?
#
loop_
_entity_poly.entity_id
_entity_poly.type
_entity_poly.pdbx_seq_one_letter_code
_entity_poly.pdbx_strand_id
1 'polypeptide(L)' 'MTEEYREYRTGQGVPLTGEYICQSGEIAKLNENDTFPKCPITGSETTWKHENEEPV' A
#
# COMPACT_ATOMS: atom_id res chain seq x y z
N MET A 1 -13.19 -7.57 15.75
CA MET A 1 -12.24 -8.38 14.96
C MET A 1 -12.46 -8.03 13.50
N THR A 2 -11.80 -6.98 13.02
CA THR A 2 -11.55 -6.82 11.60
C THR A 2 -10.14 -6.24 11.51
N GLU A 3 -9.16 -7.11 11.80
CA GLU A 3 -7.82 -6.96 11.25
C GLU A 3 -7.99 -7.01 9.73
N GLU A 4 -8.34 -5.88 9.12
CA GLU A 4 -8.35 -5.73 7.68
C GLU A 4 -6.91 -5.49 7.26
N TYR A 5 -6.08 -6.53 7.41
CA TYR A 5 -4.80 -6.69 6.71
C TYR A 5 -5.07 -6.69 5.21
N ARG A 6 -5.37 -5.52 4.65
CA ARG A 6 -5.56 -5.35 3.22
C ARG A 6 -4.18 -5.22 2.63
N GLU A 7 -3.62 -6.37 2.28
CA GLU A 7 -2.46 -6.45 1.42
C GLU A 7 -2.90 -6.12 -0.01
N TYR A 8 -2.49 -4.96 -0.50
CA TYR A 8 -2.78 -4.50 -1.86
C TYR A 8 -1.71 -4.97 -2.83
N ARG A 9 -2.03 -5.12 -4.11
CA ARG A 9 -1.05 -5.48 -5.15
C ARG A 9 -0.77 -4.32 -6.09
N THR A 10 0.40 -4.28 -6.70
CA THR A 10 0.71 -3.36 -7.79
C THR A 10 -0.42 -3.37 -8.84
N GLY A 11 -0.84 -2.18 -9.27
CA GLY A 11 -1.92 -1.97 -10.24
C GLY A 11 -3.33 -2.01 -9.64
N GLN A 12 -3.47 -2.35 -8.36
CA GLN A 12 -4.76 -2.25 -7.68
C GLN A 12 -5.07 -0.77 -7.38
N GLY A 13 -6.37 -0.43 -7.34
CA GLY A 13 -6.81 0.91 -6.94
C GLY A 13 -6.54 1.16 -5.46
N VAL A 14 -5.98 2.32 -5.16
CA VAL A 14 -5.69 2.78 -3.80
C VAL A 14 -7.00 3.23 -3.17
N PRO A 15 -7.44 2.58 -2.06
CA PRO A 15 -8.74 2.87 -1.47
C PRO A 15 -8.77 4.12 -0.61
N LEU A 16 -7.61 4.62 -0.14
CA LEU A 16 -7.52 5.82 0.68
C LEU A 16 -6.15 6.47 0.47
N THR A 17 -6.09 7.79 0.54
CA THR A 17 -4.82 8.51 0.59
C THR A 17 -4.09 8.20 1.89
N GLY A 18 -2.85 7.74 1.80
CA GLY A 18 -2.09 7.32 2.96
C GLY A 18 -0.67 6.88 2.64
N GLU A 19 0.05 6.51 3.69
CA GLU A 19 1.38 5.89 3.61
C GLU A 19 1.21 4.39 3.51
N TYR A 20 1.80 3.80 2.48
CA TYR A 20 1.77 2.38 2.22
C TYR A 20 3.18 1.82 2.19
N ILE A 21 3.41 0.73 2.90
CA ILE A 21 4.68 0.02 2.94
C ILE A 21 4.66 -1.18 1.98
N CYS A 22 5.65 -1.29 1.12
CA CYS A 22 5.79 -2.43 0.23
C CYS A 22 6.40 -3.65 0.96
N GLN A 23 6.38 -4.82 0.34
CA GLN A 23 6.97 -6.04 0.91
C GLN A 23 8.48 -5.91 1.22
N SER A 24 9.17 -4.99 0.55
CA SER A 24 10.60 -4.71 0.82
C SER A 24 10.82 -3.81 2.04
N GLY A 25 9.76 -3.25 2.63
CA GLY A 25 9.84 -2.32 3.75
C GLY A 25 9.94 -0.84 3.34
N GLU A 26 9.75 -0.51 2.06
CA GLU A 26 9.75 0.88 1.59
C GLU A 26 8.36 1.49 1.72
N ILE A 27 8.29 2.72 2.24
CA ILE A 27 7.07 3.50 2.39
C ILE A 27 6.88 4.41 1.17
N ALA A 28 5.68 4.38 0.58
CA ALA A 28 5.27 5.30 -0.46
C ALA A 28 3.94 5.97 -0.09
N LYS A 29 3.86 7.27 -0.38
CA LYS A 29 2.62 8.05 -0.23
C LYS A 29 1.78 7.87 -1.48
N LEU A 30 0.60 7.29 -1.30
CA LEU A 30 -0.36 7.05 -2.36
C LEU A 30 -1.64 7.82 -2.09
N ASN A 31 -2.32 8.21 -3.16
CA ASN A 31 -3.57 8.94 -3.08
C ASN A 31 -4.75 8.02 -3.36
N GLU A 32 -5.88 8.29 -2.72
CA GLU A 32 -7.16 7.65 -3.04
C GLU A 32 -7.46 7.82 -4.52
N ASN A 33 -7.95 6.76 -5.17
CA ASN A 33 -8.19 6.68 -6.61
C ASN A 33 -6.93 6.56 -7.49
N ASP A 34 -5.73 6.58 -6.90
CA ASP A 34 -4.51 6.23 -7.63
C ASP A 34 -4.35 4.70 -7.74
N THR A 35 -3.26 4.22 -8.35
CA THR A 35 -2.95 2.79 -8.44
C THR A 35 -1.64 2.47 -7.77
N PHE A 36 -1.58 1.37 -7.05
CA PHE A 36 -0.35 0.94 -6.39
C PHE A 36 0.80 0.78 -7.39
N PRO A 37 1.90 1.52 -7.25
CA PRO A 37 3.03 1.39 -8.17
C PRO A 37 3.79 0.08 -7.93
N LYS A 38 4.79 -0.18 -8.79
CA LYS A 38 5.78 -1.24 -8.54
C LYS A 38 6.66 -0.85 -7.35
N CYS A 39 7.29 -1.83 -6.71
CA CYS A 39 8.23 -1.55 -5.62
C CYS A 39 9.33 -0.60 -6.14
N PRO A 40 9.57 0.56 -5.52
CA PRO A 40 10.63 1.48 -5.96
C PRO A 40 12.02 0.87 -5.78
N ILE A 41 12.19 -0.09 -4.86
CA ILE A 41 13.46 -0.80 -4.63
C ILE A 41 13.76 -1.82 -5.74
N THR A 42 12.79 -2.71 -6.04
CA THR A 42 13.02 -3.83 -6.96
C THR A 42 12.53 -3.56 -8.38
N GLY A 43 11.78 -2.49 -8.60
CA GLY A 43 11.13 -2.19 -9.88
C GLY A 43 10.12 -3.25 -10.34
N SER A 44 9.74 -4.17 -9.44
CA SER A 44 8.91 -5.34 -9.73
C SER A 44 7.56 -5.24 -9.05
N GLU A 45 6.60 -6.06 -9.50
CA GLU A 45 5.30 -6.18 -8.84
C GLU A 45 5.49 -6.57 -7.38
N THR A 46 4.79 -5.87 -6.50
CA THR A 46 4.91 -6.04 -5.06
C THR A 46 3.55 -5.93 -4.39
N THR A 47 3.53 -6.31 -3.13
CA THR A 47 2.40 -6.10 -2.23
C THR A 47 2.65 -4.87 -1.36
N TRP A 48 1.59 -4.12 -1.11
CA TRP A 48 1.55 -2.91 -0.32
C TRP A 48 0.64 -3.12 0.88
N LYS A 49 1.00 -2.52 2.01
CA LYS A 49 0.23 -2.57 3.26
C LYS A 49 0.08 -1.14 3.76
N HIS A 50 -1.06 -0.78 4.32
CA HIS A 50 -1.21 0.55 4.89
C HIS A 50 -0.36 0.67 6.16
N GLU A 51 0.44 1.73 6.29
CA GLU A 51 1.34 1.91 7.44
C GLU A 51 0.60 2.34 8.70
N ASN A 52 -0.47 3.13 8.55
CA ASN A 52 -1.26 3.64 9.66
C ASN A 52 -2.70 3.12 9.58
N GLU A 53 -2.95 1.91 10.06
CA GLU A 53 -4.27 1.62 10.63
C GLU A 53 -4.33 2.28 12.01
N GLU A 54 -4.53 3.61 12.06
CA GLU A 54 -4.93 4.27 13.31
C GLU A 54 -6.39 3.91 13.56
N PRO A 55 -6.72 3.16 14.64
CA PRO A 55 -8.10 2.93 15.00
C PRO A 55 -8.68 4.25 15.56
N VAL A 56 -9.67 4.82 14.86
CA VAL A 56 -10.53 5.89 15.41
C VAL A 56 -11.56 5.34 16.39
#